data_AF-A0A2J8X6J1-F1
#
_entry.id   AF-A0A2J8X6J1-F1
#
_cell.length_a   1.000
_cell.length_b   1.000
_cell.length_c   1.000
_cell.angle_alpha   90.00
_cell.angle_beta   90.00
_cell.angle_gamma   90.00
#
_symmetry.space_group_name_H-M   'P 1'
#
loop_
_entity.id
_entity.type
_entity.pdbx_description
1 polymer ?
#
loop_
_entity_poly.entity_id
_entity_poly.type
_entity_poly.pdbx_seq_one_letter_code
_entity_poly.pdbx_strand_id
1 'polypeptide(L)'
;MRRTAFILGSGLLSFVAFWNSVTWHLQRFWGASGYFWQAQWERLLTTFEGKEWILFFIGAIQVPCLFFWSFNGLLLVVDITGKPNFISRYRIQVGKNEPVDPVKLRQSIRTVLFNQCMISFPMVVFLYPFLKWWRDPCRRELPTFH
;
A
#
# COMPACT_ATOMS: atom_id res chain seq x y z
N MET A 1 -10.72 53.57 0.30
CA MET A 1 -9.68 52.87 1.07
C MET A 1 -10.22 52.13 2.31
N ARG A 2 -10.97 52.77 3.23
CA ARG A 2 -11.49 52.10 4.45
C ARG A 2 -12.34 50.84 4.23
N ARG A 3 -13.26 50.84 3.25
CA ARG A 3 -14.11 49.67 2.93
C ARG A 3 -13.29 48.49 2.41
N THR A 4 -12.33 48.76 1.53
CA THR A 4 -11.42 47.75 0.96
C THR A 4 -10.55 47.13 2.05
N ALA A 5 -10.01 47.93 2.97
CA ALA A 5 -9.24 47.44 4.11
C ALA A 5 -10.09 46.60 5.08
N PHE A 6 -11.36 46.96 5.30
CA PHE A 6 -12.28 46.17 6.12
C PHE A 6 -12.59 44.80 5.50
N ILE A 7 -12.89 44.76 4.20
CA ILE A 7 -13.18 43.51 3.46
C ILE A 7 -11.94 42.59 3.43
N LEU A 8 -10.77 43.15 3.14
CA LEU A 8 -9.51 42.41 3.16
C LEU A 8 -9.18 41.90 4.57
N GLY A 9 -9.36 42.73 5.60
CA GLY A 9 -9.12 42.36 6.99
C GLY A 9 -10.05 41.25 7.47
N SER A 10 -11.36 41.37 7.21
CA SER A 10 -12.33 40.32 7.57
C SER A 10 -12.06 39.02 6.81
N GLY A 11 -11.74 39.10 5.52
CA GLY A 11 -11.41 37.94 4.70
C GLY A 11 -10.17 37.20 5.19
N LEU A 12 -9.10 37.94 5.53
CA LEU A 12 -7.88 37.36 6.08
C LEU A 12 -8.14 36.68 7.44
N LEU A 13 -8.90 37.32 8.33
CA LEU A 13 -9.24 36.75 9.63
C LEU A 13 -10.09 35.47 9.49
N SER A 14 -11.10 35.48 8.61
CA SER A 14 -11.92 34.30 8.33
C SER A 14 -11.08 33.16 7.74
N PHE A 15 -10.15 33.47 6.83
CA PHE A 15 -9.26 32.48 6.24
C PHE A 15 -8.31 31.87 7.29
N VAL A 16 -7.72 32.70 8.16
CA VAL A 16 -6.84 32.23 9.24
C VAL A 16 -7.62 31.39 10.25
N ALA A 17 -8.82 31.82 10.64
CA ALA A 17 -9.69 31.05 11.54
C ALA A 17 -10.07 29.70 10.92
N PHE A 18 -10.46 29.69 9.64
CA PHE A 18 -10.77 28.47 8.92
C PHE A 18 -9.57 27.53 8.85
N TRP A 19 -8.38 28.03 8.48
CA TRP A 19 -7.18 27.21 8.43
C TRP A 19 -6.83 26.61 9.79
N ASN A 20 -6.90 27.41 10.86
CA ASN A 20 -6.67 26.91 12.22
C ASN A 20 -7.67 25.83 12.62
N SER A 21 -8.95 25.96 12.22
CA SER A 21 -9.95 24.92 12.45
C SER A 21 -9.63 23.65 11.67
N VAL A 22 -9.29 23.76 10.38
CA VAL A 22 -8.95 22.62 9.53
C VAL A 22 -7.71 21.89 10.06
N THR A 23 -6.65 22.61 10.41
CA THR A 23 -5.43 21.99 10.97
C THR A 23 -5.73 21.28 12.29
N TRP A 24 -6.52 21.90 13.17
CA TRP A 24 -6.92 21.27 14.44
C TRP A 24 -7.70 19.97 14.22
N HIS A 25 -8.69 19.97 13.31
CA HIS A 25 -9.47 18.78 13.00
C HIS A 25 -8.61 17.68 12.36
N LEU A 26 -7.74 18.03 11.42
CA LEU A 26 -6.84 17.09 10.77
C LEU A 26 -5.85 16.48 11.78
N GLN A 27 -5.24 17.29 12.64
CA GLN A 27 -4.35 16.81 13.70
C GLN A 27 -5.08 15.86 14.65
N ARG A 28 -6.30 16.20 15.06
CA ARG A 28 -7.11 15.35 15.94
C ARG A 28 -7.47 14.02 15.26
N PHE A 29 -7.85 14.07 14.00
CA PHE A 29 -8.16 12.89 13.20
C PHE A 29 -6.93 12.00 13.00
N TRP A 30 -5.78 12.58 12.64
CA TRP A 30 -4.53 11.84 12.44
C TRP A 30 -4.03 11.22 13.74
N GLY A 31 -4.09 11.97 14.85
CA GLY A 31 -3.76 11.44 16.18
C GLY A 31 -4.66 10.26 16.56
N ALA A 32 -5.98 10.39 16.40
CA ALA A 32 -6.92 9.30 16.67
C ALA A 32 -6.67 8.07 15.77
N SER A 33 -6.38 8.29 14.49
CA SER A 33 -6.00 7.23 13.55
C SER A 33 -4.72 6.50 14.01
N GLY A 34 -3.70 7.24 14.45
CA GLY A 34 -2.47 6.66 14.99
C GLY A 34 -2.74 5.74 16.18
N TYR A 35 -3.52 6.18 17.16
CA TYR A 35 -3.91 5.34 18.30
C TYR A 35 -4.71 4.11 17.88
N PHE A 36 -5.61 4.27 16.91
CA PHE A 36 -6.40 3.15 16.39
C PHE A 36 -5.51 2.07 15.76
N TRP A 37 -4.59 2.46 14.86
CA TRP A 37 -3.68 1.53 14.20
C TRP A 37 -2.71 0.88 15.18
N GLN A 38 -2.18 1.65 16.13
CA GLN A 38 -1.33 1.13 17.19
C GLN A 38 -2.06 0.07 18.01
N ALA A 39 -3.32 0.31 18.40
CA ALA A 39 -4.12 -0.67 19.12
C ALA A 39 -4.39 -1.94 18.30
N GLN A 40 -4.69 -1.83 17.00
CA GLN A 40 -4.86 -3.02 16.15
C GLN A 40 -3.56 -3.80 15.99
N TRP A 41 -2.44 -3.11 15.81
CA TRP A 41 -1.12 -3.73 15.69
C TRP A 41 -0.73 -4.47 16.95
N GLU A 42 -0.93 -3.87 18.12
CA GLU A 42 -0.68 -4.52 19.41
C GLU A 42 -1.56 -5.76 19.61
N ARG A 43 -2.85 -5.69 19.26
CA ARG A 43 -3.75 -6.86 19.32
C ARG A 43 -3.25 -7.99 18.43
N LEU A 44 -2.76 -7.66 17.23
CA LEU A 44 -2.20 -8.64 16.32
C LEU A 44 -0.92 -9.26 16.91
N LEU A 45 0.01 -8.44 17.40
CA LEU A 45 1.23 -8.90 18.04
C LEU A 45 0.97 -9.81 19.24
N THR A 46 0.02 -9.46 20.11
CA THR A 46 -0.37 -10.31 21.25
C THR A 46 -0.95 -11.65 20.81
N THR A 47 -1.61 -11.70 19.65
CA THR A 47 -2.15 -12.97 19.10
C THR A 47 -1.02 -13.89 18.61
N PHE A 48 0.09 -13.32 18.17
CA PHE A 48 1.26 -14.04 17.64
C PHE A 48 2.46 -14.03 18.60
N GLU A 49 2.24 -13.77 19.89
CA GLU A 49 3.30 -13.71 20.89
C GLU A 49 4.08 -15.04 20.95
N GLY A 50 5.41 -14.97 20.93
CA GLY A 50 6.30 -16.14 20.82
C GLY A 50 6.34 -16.79 19.42
N LYS A 51 5.56 -16.29 18.45
CA LYS A 51 5.50 -16.78 17.06
C LYS A 51 5.63 -15.64 16.04
N GLU A 52 6.41 -14.62 16.37
CA GLU A 52 6.64 -13.42 15.54
C GLU A 52 7.11 -13.75 14.12
N TRP A 53 7.89 -14.82 13.96
CA TRP A 53 8.35 -15.30 12.66
C TRP A 53 7.21 -15.66 11.71
N ILE A 54 6.11 -16.23 12.23
CA ILE A 54 4.91 -16.54 11.45
C ILE A 54 4.26 -15.23 10.99
N LEU A 55 4.11 -14.27 11.90
CA LEU A 55 3.54 -12.97 11.58
C LEU A 55 4.37 -12.25 10.51
N PHE A 56 5.70 -12.26 10.64
CA PHE A 56 6.62 -11.70 9.66
C PHE A 56 6.46 -12.37 8.29
N PHE A 57 6.44 -13.70 8.22
CA PHE A 57 6.29 -14.41 6.95
C PHE A 57 4.93 -14.18 6.30
N ILE A 58 3.85 -14.17 7.08
CA ILE A 58 2.52 -13.84 6.57
C ILE A 58 2.54 -12.42 5.98
N GLY A 59 3.05 -11.43 6.71
CA GLY A 59 3.11 -10.05 6.23
C GLY A 59 4.00 -9.90 5.00
N ALA A 60 5.23 -10.41 5.06
CA ALA A 60 6.24 -10.25 4.00
C ALA A 60 5.91 -11.02 2.72
N ILE A 61 5.10 -12.08 2.78
CA ILE A 61 4.70 -12.87 1.60
C ILE A 61 3.31 -12.47 1.12
N GLN A 62 2.30 -12.47 2.01
CA GLN A 62 0.91 -12.28 1.60
C GLN A 62 0.65 -10.86 1.12
N VAL A 63 1.19 -9.83 1.80
CA VAL A 63 0.91 -8.44 1.39
C VAL A 63 1.43 -8.18 -0.02
N PRO A 64 2.73 -8.40 -0.36
CA PRO A 64 3.19 -8.18 -1.73
C PRO A 64 2.48 -9.08 -2.76
N CYS A 65 2.17 -10.33 -2.41
CA CYS A 65 1.46 -11.26 -3.27
C CYS A 65 0.06 -10.75 -3.63
N LEU A 66 -0.71 -10.29 -2.63
CA LEU A 66 -2.04 -9.73 -2.81
C LEU A 66 -2.01 -8.49 -3.70
N PHE A 67 -1.10 -7.55 -3.43
CA PHE A 67 -0.96 -6.35 -4.26
C PHE A 67 -0.57 -6.73 -5.70
N PHE A 68 0.42 -7.60 -5.87
CA PHE A 68 0.86 -8.06 -7.18
C PHE A 68 -0.30 -8.68 -7.98
N TRP A 69 -0.98 -9.69 -7.43
CA TRP A 69 -2.04 -10.38 -8.16
C TRP A 69 -3.31 -9.55 -8.33
N SER A 70 -3.62 -8.65 -7.40
CA SER A 70 -4.78 -7.76 -7.54
C SER A 70 -4.58 -6.78 -8.70
N PHE A 71 -3.47 -6.05 -8.71
CA PHE A 71 -3.22 -5.06 -9.76
C PHE A 71 -2.90 -5.73 -11.11
N ASN A 72 -1.98 -6.70 -11.13
CA ASN A 72 -1.61 -7.36 -12.39
C ASN A 72 -2.71 -8.28 -12.89
N GLY A 73 -3.53 -8.87 -12.02
CA GLY A 73 -4.69 -9.65 -12.41
C GLY A 73 -5.72 -8.81 -13.15
N LEU A 74 -6.03 -7.60 -12.65
CA LEU A 74 -6.91 -6.66 -13.34
C LEU A 74 -6.34 -6.26 -14.71
N LEU A 75 -5.05 -5.94 -14.80
CA LEU A 75 -4.39 -5.63 -16.07
C LEU A 75 -4.41 -6.83 -17.03
N LEU A 76 -4.19 -8.03 -16.52
CA LEU A 76 -4.20 -9.26 -17.29
C LEU A 76 -5.59 -9.54 -17.90
N VAL A 77 -6.66 -9.29 -17.16
CA VAL A 77 -8.04 -9.39 -17.70
C VAL A 77 -8.23 -8.45 -18.88
N VAL A 78 -7.71 -7.22 -18.78
CA VAL A 78 -7.73 -6.25 -19.89
C VAL A 78 -6.91 -6.74 -21.07
N ASP A 79 -5.73 -7.33 -20.84
CA ASP A 79 -4.86 -7.85 -21.89
C ASP A 79 -5.48 -9.05 -22.63
N ILE A 80 -6.19 -9.93 -21.93
CA ILE A 80 -6.86 -11.10 -22.53
C ILE A 80 -8.13 -10.68 -23.28
N THR A 81 -8.92 -9.76 -22.71
CA THR A 81 -10.25 -9.41 -23.23
C THR A 81 -10.21 -8.25 -24.24
N GLY A 82 -9.16 -7.42 -24.21
CA GLY A 82 -9.06 -6.18 -24.98
C GLY A 82 -10.00 -5.07 -24.50
N LYS A 83 -10.67 -5.25 -23.35
CA LYS A 83 -11.71 -4.36 -22.80
C LYS A 83 -11.44 -4.08 -21.31
N PRO A 84 -11.88 -2.94 -20.75
CA PRO A 84 -12.68 -1.88 -21.37
C PRO A 84 -11.84 -0.85 -22.16
N ASN A 85 -12.48 -0.21 -23.14
CA ASN A 85 -11.86 0.76 -24.06
C ASN A 85 -11.21 1.96 -23.36
N PHE A 86 -11.63 2.28 -22.13
CA PHE A 86 -11.02 3.36 -21.35
C PHE A 86 -9.58 3.06 -20.92
N ILE A 87 -9.24 1.79 -20.66
CA ILE A 87 -7.89 1.37 -20.28
C ILE A 87 -7.08 1.02 -21.53
N SER A 88 -7.70 0.30 -22.48
CA SER A 88 -6.99 -0.17 -23.68
C SER A 88 -6.51 0.97 -24.61
N ARG A 89 -7.16 2.15 -24.58
CA ARG A 89 -6.69 3.35 -25.31
C ARG A 89 -5.35 3.91 -24.85
N TYR A 90 -4.87 3.54 -23.64
CA TYR A 90 -3.60 4.00 -23.08
C TYR A 90 -2.48 2.95 -23.22
N ARG A 91 -2.68 1.88 -24.00
CA ARG A 91 -1.66 0.87 -24.23
C ARG A 91 -0.47 1.48 -24.95
N ILE A 92 0.73 1.25 -24.40
CA ILE A 92 1.99 1.74 -24.97
C ILE A 92 2.40 0.92 -26.20
N GLN A 93 2.06 -0.38 -26.26
CA GLN A 93 2.40 -1.29 -27.36
C GLN A 93 1.14 -1.78 -28.08
N VAL A 94 0.63 -0.97 -29.02
CA VAL A 94 -0.58 -1.30 -29.79
C VAL A 94 -0.32 -2.48 -30.74
N GLY A 95 -1.22 -3.48 -30.75
CA GLY A 95 -1.16 -4.64 -31.66
C GLY A 95 -0.10 -5.71 -31.31
N LYS A 96 0.71 -5.50 -30.27
CA LYS A 96 1.68 -6.48 -29.80
C LYS A 96 0.98 -7.48 -28.87
N ASN A 97 1.06 -8.77 -29.19
CA ASN A 97 0.43 -9.84 -28.40
C ASN A 97 -1.10 -9.68 -28.23
N GLU A 98 -1.78 -9.21 -29.28
CA GLU A 98 -3.25 -9.14 -29.34
C GLU A 98 -3.78 -10.20 -30.33
N PRO A 99 -4.62 -11.15 -29.90
CA PRO A 99 -4.90 -11.52 -28.51
C PRO A 99 -3.69 -12.20 -27.85
N VAL A 100 -3.65 -12.17 -26.51
CA VAL A 100 -2.56 -12.81 -25.76
C VAL A 100 -2.55 -14.31 -26.04
N ASP A 101 -1.38 -14.83 -26.44
CA ASP A 101 -1.18 -16.26 -26.66
C ASP A 101 -1.40 -17.03 -25.33
N PRO A 102 -2.42 -17.90 -25.23
CA PRO A 102 -2.77 -18.59 -23.99
C PRO A 102 -1.68 -19.57 -23.53
N VAL A 103 -0.86 -20.09 -24.46
CA VAL A 103 0.23 -21.00 -24.12
C VAL A 103 1.34 -20.23 -23.41
N LYS A 104 1.75 -19.09 -24.00
CA LYS A 104 2.75 -18.21 -23.40
C LYS A 104 2.26 -17.63 -22.08
N LEU A 105 0.99 -17.24 -22.00
CA LEU A 105 0.41 -16.74 -20.76
C LEU A 105 0.48 -17.77 -19.63
N ARG A 106 0.05 -19.01 -19.90
CA ARG A 106 0.13 -20.10 -18.92
C ARG A 106 1.57 -20.39 -18.50
N GLN A 107 2.52 -20.32 -19.44
CA GLN A 107 3.94 -20.46 -19.14
C GLN A 107 4.42 -19.33 -18.22
N SER A 108 4.09 -18.07 -18.53
CA SER A 108 4.45 -16.91 -17.70
C SER A 108 3.86 -16.99 -16.30
N ILE A 109 2.58 -17.38 -16.16
CA ILE A 109 1.96 -17.56 -14.84
C ILE A 109 2.70 -18.62 -14.02
N ARG A 110 3.04 -19.77 -14.65
CA ARG A 110 3.82 -20.82 -13.98
C ARG A 110 5.19 -20.33 -13.56
N THR A 111 5.87 -19.56 -14.41
CA THR A 111 7.17 -18.97 -14.08
C THR A 111 7.06 -17.98 -12.93
N VAL A 112 6.03 -17.14 -12.89
CA VAL A 112 5.80 -16.18 -11.79
C VAL A 112 5.56 -16.93 -10.47
N LEU A 113 4.70 -17.94 -10.47
CA LEU A 113 4.44 -18.75 -9.28
C LEU A 113 5.69 -19.49 -8.82
N PHE A 114 6.46 -20.06 -9.75
CA PHE A 114 7.73 -20.70 -9.45
C PHE A 114 8.71 -19.70 -8.82
N ASN A 115 8.84 -18.50 -9.37
CA ASN A 115 9.73 -17.47 -8.82
C ASN A 115 9.28 -17.02 -7.42
N GLN A 116 7.98 -16.78 -7.22
CA GLN A 116 7.44 -16.42 -5.90
C GLN A 116 7.69 -17.51 -4.85
N CYS A 117 7.50 -18.79 -5.23
CA CYS A 117 7.69 -19.91 -4.30
C CYS A 117 9.15 -20.28 -4.08
N MET A 118 9.98 -20.32 -5.13
CA MET A 118 11.34 -20.87 -5.06
C MET A 118 12.42 -19.81 -4.86
N ILE A 119 12.13 -18.55 -5.18
CA ILE A 119 13.09 -17.45 -5.01
C ILE A 119 12.66 -16.57 -3.84
N SER A 120 11.43 -16.04 -3.87
CA SER A 120 10.98 -15.09 -2.84
C SER A 120 10.82 -15.73 -1.47
N PHE A 121 10.28 -16.96 -1.38
CA PHE A 121 10.11 -17.62 -0.08
C PHE A 121 11.46 -17.89 0.63
N PRO A 122 12.48 -18.55 0.01
CA PRO A 122 13.77 -18.71 0.67
C PRO A 122 14.42 -17.38 1.02
N MET A 123 14.31 -16.37 0.15
CA MET A 123 14.83 -15.03 0.42
C MET A 123 14.25 -14.44 1.71
N VAL A 124 12.93 -14.53 1.92
CA VAL A 124 12.26 -14.06 3.13
C VAL A 124 12.69 -14.86 4.37
N VAL A 125 12.86 -16.18 4.23
CA VAL A 125 13.35 -17.05 5.31
C VAL A 125 14.76 -16.64 5.75
N PHE A 126 15.67 -16.37 4.82
CA PHE A 126 17.02 -15.88 5.13
C PHE A 126 17.04 -14.44 5.66
N LEU A 127 16.11 -13.60 5.19
CA LEU A 127 16.03 -12.20 5.60
C LEU A 127 15.59 -12.05 7.06
N TYR A 128 14.68 -12.91 7.54
CA TYR A 128 14.17 -12.81 8.91
C TYR A 128 15.26 -12.83 10.01
N PRO A 129 16.19 -13.81 10.07
CA PRO A 129 17.24 -13.80 11.09
C PRO A 129 18.20 -12.62 10.92
N PHE A 130 18.48 -12.20 9.67
CA PHE A 130 19.29 -11.02 9.41
C PHE A 130 18.63 -9.75 9.98
N LEU A 131 17.34 -9.57 9.74
CA LEU A 131 16.58 -8.44 10.28
C LEU A 131 16.45 -8.52 11.79
N LYS A 132 16.23 -9.71 12.37
CA LYS A 132 16.17 -9.92 13.82
C LYS A 132 17.51 -9.64 14.51
N TRP A 133 18.62 -9.88 13.81
CA TRP A 133 19.95 -9.49 14.29
C TRP A 133 20.14 -7.97 14.24
N TRP A 134 19.76 -7.32 13.13
CA TRP A 134 19.91 -5.87 12.99
C TRP A 134 19.00 -5.09 13.94
N ARG A 135 17.72 -5.45 14.03
CA ARG A 135 16.64 -4.79 14.79
C ARG A 135 15.52 -5.79 15.12
N ASP A 136 14.38 -5.31 15.60
CA ASP A 136 13.18 -6.11 15.74
C ASP A 136 12.23 -5.86 14.54
N PRO A 137 12.04 -6.85 13.64
CA PRO A 137 11.17 -6.67 12.46
C PRO A 137 9.69 -6.55 12.81
N CYS A 138 9.27 -7.06 13.98
CA CYS A 138 7.90 -7.01 14.48
C CYS A 138 7.78 -6.10 15.71
N ARG A 139 8.51 -4.97 15.70
CA ARG A 139 8.50 -4.01 16.81
C ARG A 139 7.07 -3.60 17.19
N ARG A 140 6.84 -3.48 18.50
CA ARG A 140 5.55 -3.09 19.07
C ARG A 140 5.07 -1.70 18.71
N GLU A 141 5.96 -0.71 18.65
CA GLU A 141 5.62 0.66 18.30
C GLU A 141 5.62 0.87 16.78
N LEU A 142 4.49 1.34 16.24
CA LEU A 142 4.40 1.79 14.85
C LEU A 142 5.12 3.14 14.67
N PRO A 143 5.63 3.43 13.45
CA PRO A 143 6.20 4.73 13.15
C PRO A 143 5.16 5.85 13.30
N THR A 144 5.56 6.93 13.96
CA THR A 144 4.74 8.14 14.09
C THR A 144 4.72 8.93 12.78
N PHE A 145 3.54 9.38 12.38
CA PHE A 145 3.39 10.37 11.33
C PHE A 145 3.75 11.74 11.93
N HIS A 146 4.96 12.23 11.67
CA HIS A 146 5.37 13.59 12.02
C HIS A 146 4.88 14.61 11.00
#